data_AF-A0A1J7JZF5-F1
#
_entry.id   AF-A0A1J7JZF5-F1
#
_cell.length_a   1.000
_cell.length_b   1.000
_cell.length_c   1.000
_cell.angle_alpha   90.00
_cell.angle_beta   90.00
_cell.angle_gamma   90.00
#
_symmetry.space_group_name_H-M   'P 1'
#
loop_
_entity.id
_entity.type
_entity.pdbx_description
1 polymer ?
#
loop_
_entity_poly.entity_id
_entity_poly.type
_entity_poly.pdbx_seq_one_letter_code
_entity_poly.pdbx_strand_id
1 'polypeptide(L)'
;MLSTREEIKSALEAYCSEIAANNRRGLETLIPIIANWVPKEGSEFDDVPEDEVPRFRLESLCHLVGHWGIIGRLSDPTELLTRWDELAPLVELDGVIRLRAPGQDSEMNIDGRTYPLEVLADQEYRELKFNEYVTVVEAALRERVLEEARDTVAFPEELRILFELGVDGLCGPGLIEWQGQGCGCHFWIGLGREGVEDVAARVQGPDTEMRRWGVTIRGCFTQAPWPDQGPGEWVIAGGWGIGTGHDAQTCCAVFCRRPDEEEFAWRYVISCEYDQVVFNTIPDLFEYYKDFEQGAFDQRVEDYADEGSLFPPERF
;
A
#
# COMPACT_ATOMS: atom_id res chain seq x y z
N MET A 1 19.02 -8.05 -14.88
CA MET A 1 19.70 -6.74 -14.86
C MET A 1 18.95 -5.88 -13.88
N LEU A 2 19.62 -5.25 -12.91
CA LEU A 2 18.96 -4.34 -11.97
C LEU A 2 18.68 -3.01 -12.68
N SER A 3 17.55 -2.39 -12.38
CA SER A 3 17.25 -1.03 -12.81
C SER A 3 18.14 -0.03 -12.08
N THR A 4 18.53 1.00 -12.81
CA THR A 4 19.29 2.14 -12.29
C THR A 4 18.43 3.01 -11.38
N ARG A 5 19.08 3.85 -10.57
CA ARG A 5 18.38 4.84 -9.73
C ARG A 5 17.49 5.76 -10.56
N GLU A 6 17.97 6.20 -11.71
CA GLU A 6 17.25 7.10 -12.61
C GLU A 6 16.01 6.43 -13.23
N GLU A 7 16.11 5.15 -13.62
CA GLU A 7 14.98 4.38 -14.12
C GLU A 7 13.91 4.18 -13.03
N ILE A 8 14.32 3.80 -11.81
CA ILE A 8 13.41 3.64 -10.68
C ILE A 8 12.75 4.98 -10.33
N LYS A 9 13.50 6.07 -10.31
CA LYS A 9 12.97 7.40 -10.07
C LYS A 9 11.94 7.80 -11.12
N SER A 10 12.27 7.63 -12.40
CA SER A 10 11.35 7.97 -13.49
C SER A 10 10.08 7.12 -13.45
N ALA A 11 10.20 5.83 -13.14
CA ALA A 11 9.05 4.94 -13.03
C ALA A 11 8.19 5.29 -11.80
N LEU A 12 8.82 5.64 -10.67
CA LEU A 12 8.12 6.11 -9.47
C LEU A 12 7.35 7.41 -9.73
N GLU A 13 7.96 8.39 -10.42
CA GLU A 13 7.28 9.65 -10.76
C GLU A 13 6.06 9.41 -11.65
N ALA A 14 6.18 8.52 -12.65
CA ALA A 14 5.06 8.14 -13.51
C ALA A 14 3.96 7.40 -12.73
N TYR A 15 4.35 6.46 -11.88
CA TYR A 15 3.45 5.72 -10.98
C TYR A 15 2.66 6.69 -10.09
N CYS A 16 3.35 7.56 -9.33
CA CYS A 16 2.71 8.50 -8.42
C CYS A 16 1.75 9.44 -9.16
N SER A 17 2.13 9.91 -10.35
CA SER A 17 1.29 10.78 -11.16
C SER A 17 0.01 10.08 -11.60
N GLU A 18 0.09 8.81 -12.02
CA GLU A 18 -1.08 8.03 -12.45
C GLU A 18 -2.01 7.72 -11.27
N ILE A 19 -1.47 7.24 -10.15
CA ILE A 19 -2.26 6.94 -8.94
C ILE A 19 -2.95 8.21 -8.42
N ALA A 20 -2.22 9.33 -8.33
CA ALA A 20 -2.79 10.59 -7.91
C ALA A 20 -3.90 11.06 -8.86
N ALA A 21 -3.72 10.94 -10.18
CA ALA A 21 -4.76 11.28 -11.14
C ALA A 21 -6.00 10.40 -10.98
N ASN A 22 -5.83 9.09 -10.78
CA ASN A 22 -6.94 8.14 -10.60
C ASN A 22 -7.72 8.42 -9.32
N ASN A 23 -7.03 8.58 -8.19
CA ASN A 23 -7.65 8.92 -6.92
C ASN A 23 -8.35 10.28 -6.96
N ARG A 24 -7.75 11.27 -7.64
CA ARG A 24 -8.37 12.58 -7.86
C ARG A 24 -9.68 12.47 -8.61
N ARG A 25 -9.74 11.71 -9.71
CA ARG A 25 -10.97 11.52 -10.50
C ARG A 25 -12.10 10.92 -9.67
N GLY A 26 -11.79 9.93 -8.82
CA GLY A 26 -12.76 9.37 -7.88
C GLY A 26 -13.26 10.43 -6.89
N LEU A 27 -12.35 11.18 -6.28
CA LEU A 27 -12.69 12.23 -5.32
C LEU A 27 -13.42 13.43 -5.95
N GLU A 28 -13.16 13.76 -7.21
CA GLU A 28 -13.92 14.77 -7.97
C GLU A 28 -15.40 14.37 -8.14
N THR A 29 -15.71 13.07 -8.08
CA THR A 29 -17.09 12.56 -8.09
C THR A 29 -17.73 12.60 -6.69
N LEU A 30 -16.98 12.18 -5.67
CA LEU A 30 -17.53 12.01 -4.31
C LEU A 30 -17.58 13.30 -3.49
N ILE A 31 -16.55 14.15 -3.57
CA ILE A 31 -16.44 15.37 -2.75
C ILE A 31 -17.62 16.33 -2.96
N PRO A 32 -18.16 16.55 -4.17
CA PRO A 32 -19.36 17.37 -4.33
C PRO A 32 -20.57 16.84 -3.55
N ILE A 33 -20.73 15.52 -3.42
CA ILE A 33 -21.82 14.92 -2.65
C ILE A 33 -21.60 15.19 -1.16
N ILE A 34 -20.37 14.96 -0.67
CA ILE A 34 -19.97 15.22 0.72
C ILE A 34 -20.14 16.70 1.07
N ALA A 35 -19.61 17.61 0.24
CA ALA A 35 -19.61 19.04 0.49
C ALA A 35 -21.02 19.64 0.50
N ASN A 36 -21.97 19.06 -0.25
CA ASN A 36 -23.36 19.53 -0.30
C ASN A 36 -24.30 18.76 0.64
N TRP A 37 -23.82 17.74 1.34
CA TRP A 37 -24.66 16.94 2.22
C TRP A 37 -25.29 17.79 3.33
N VAL A 38 -26.59 17.57 3.55
CA VAL A 38 -27.36 18.16 4.64
C VAL A 38 -28.24 17.07 5.27
N PRO A 39 -28.44 17.09 6.61
CA PRO A 39 -29.37 16.18 7.24
C PRO A 39 -30.77 16.29 6.64
N LYS A 40 -31.43 15.14 6.41
CA LYS A 40 -32.81 15.09 5.91
C LYS A 40 -33.78 14.97 7.07
N GLU A 41 -34.92 15.64 6.95
CA GLU A 41 -36.02 15.51 7.91
C GLU A 41 -36.45 14.04 8.03
N GLY A 42 -36.55 13.54 9.27
CA GLY A 42 -36.85 12.14 9.56
C GLY A 42 -35.72 11.14 9.27
N SER A 43 -34.50 11.59 8.98
CA SER A 43 -33.30 10.74 8.96
C SER A 43 -32.72 10.54 10.35
N GLU A 44 -31.79 9.60 10.50
CA GLU A 44 -31.06 9.40 11.76
C GLU A 44 -30.19 10.61 12.16
N PHE A 45 -29.99 11.55 11.23
CA PHE A 45 -29.25 12.80 11.44
C PHE A 45 -30.16 14.03 11.62
N ASP A 46 -31.49 13.86 11.70
CA ASP A 46 -32.45 15.00 11.78
C ASP A 46 -32.19 15.91 13.01
N ASP A 47 -31.66 15.34 14.08
CA ASP A 47 -31.32 16.06 15.31
C ASP A 47 -29.90 16.68 15.31
N VAL A 48 -29.13 16.57 14.20
CA VAL A 48 -27.77 17.13 14.11
C VAL A 48 -27.83 18.66 14.01
N PRO A 49 -27.18 19.40 14.92
CA PRO A 49 -27.10 20.85 14.85
C PRO A 49 -26.44 21.34 13.55
N GLU A 50 -26.92 22.44 12.97
CA GLU A 50 -26.37 23.00 11.72
C GLU A 50 -24.87 23.31 11.81
N ASP A 51 -24.38 23.69 12.99
CA ASP A 51 -22.97 23.98 13.26
C ASP A 51 -22.09 22.73 13.35
N GLU A 52 -22.67 21.54 13.49
CA GLU A 52 -21.96 20.26 13.43
C GLU A 52 -21.88 19.68 12.02
N VAL A 53 -22.74 20.10 11.08
CA VAL A 53 -22.74 19.58 9.70
C VAL A 53 -21.36 19.64 9.03
N PRO A 54 -20.56 20.72 9.14
CA PRO A 54 -19.20 20.74 8.57
C PRO A 54 -18.30 19.61 9.11
N ARG A 55 -18.44 19.25 10.39
CA ARG A 55 -17.69 18.16 11.00
C ARG A 55 -18.05 16.83 10.33
N PHE A 56 -19.33 16.50 10.21
CA PHE A 56 -19.79 15.27 9.56
C PHE A 56 -19.29 15.13 8.12
N ARG A 57 -19.24 16.24 7.37
CA ARG A 57 -18.68 16.25 6.01
C ARG A 57 -17.20 15.89 5.99
N LEU A 58 -16.40 16.46 6.90
CA LEU A 58 -14.98 16.13 7.02
C LEU A 58 -14.76 14.71 7.53
N GLU A 59 -15.64 14.20 8.41
CA GLU A 59 -15.62 12.81 8.87
C GLU A 59 -15.88 11.84 7.72
N SER A 60 -16.91 12.09 6.91
CA SER A 60 -17.17 11.29 5.70
C SER A 60 -15.97 11.30 4.74
N LEU A 61 -15.36 12.47 4.50
CA LEU A 61 -14.14 12.55 3.69
C LEU A 61 -12.98 11.75 4.31
N CYS A 62 -12.76 11.89 5.62
CA CYS A 62 -11.68 11.18 6.31
C CYS A 62 -11.89 9.67 6.31
N HIS A 63 -13.13 9.18 6.34
CA HIS A 63 -13.37 7.75 6.16
C HIS A 63 -12.85 7.26 4.83
N LEU A 64 -13.08 8.00 3.75
CA LEU A 64 -12.58 7.64 2.43
C LEU A 64 -11.04 7.67 2.36
N VAL A 65 -10.42 8.78 2.75
CA VAL A 65 -8.99 9.05 2.46
C VAL A 65 -8.05 8.82 3.65
N GLY A 66 -8.59 8.53 4.83
CA GLY A 66 -7.87 8.44 6.10
C GLY A 66 -7.26 9.76 6.58
N HIS A 67 -6.30 9.65 7.51
CA HIS A 67 -5.49 10.76 8.01
C HIS A 67 -6.26 11.95 8.64
N TRP A 68 -7.03 11.67 9.69
CA TRP A 68 -7.83 12.68 10.42
C TRP A 68 -7.03 13.94 10.81
N GLY A 69 -5.78 13.79 11.25
CA GLY A 69 -4.94 14.94 11.64
C GLY A 69 -4.63 15.93 10.50
N ILE A 70 -4.87 15.55 9.24
CA ILE A 70 -4.80 16.44 8.07
C ILE A 70 -6.22 16.84 7.65
N ILE A 71 -7.13 15.88 7.48
CA ILE A 71 -8.49 16.13 6.97
C ILE A 71 -9.33 16.96 7.93
N GLY A 72 -9.24 16.73 9.24
CA GLY A 72 -9.95 17.48 10.27
C GLY A 72 -9.53 18.96 10.37
N ARG A 73 -8.41 19.34 9.74
CA ARG A 73 -7.93 20.73 9.69
C ARG A 73 -8.40 21.49 8.46
N LEU A 74 -9.04 20.82 7.52
CA LEU A 74 -9.63 21.46 6.37
C LEU A 74 -10.84 22.28 6.81
N SER A 75 -11.09 23.38 6.12
CA SER A 75 -12.28 24.20 6.34
C SER A 75 -13.53 23.60 5.68
N ASP A 76 -13.33 22.86 4.58
CA ASP A 76 -14.37 22.24 3.76
C ASP A 76 -13.75 21.07 2.95
N PRO A 77 -14.51 20.00 2.63
CA PRO A 77 -14.01 18.88 1.82
C PRO A 77 -13.40 19.28 0.47
N THR A 78 -13.90 20.33 -0.18
CA THR A 78 -13.39 20.82 -1.47
C THR A 78 -11.95 21.35 -1.38
N GLU A 79 -11.47 21.66 -0.18
CA GLU A 79 -10.10 22.10 0.05
C GLU A 79 -9.07 21.03 -0.38
N LEU A 80 -9.42 19.74 -0.25
CA LEU A 80 -8.56 18.63 -0.72
C LEU A 80 -8.29 18.71 -2.23
N LEU A 81 -9.30 19.05 -3.04
CA LEU A 81 -9.15 19.15 -4.50
C LEU A 81 -8.45 20.44 -4.93
N THR A 82 -8.67 21.54 -4.20
CA THR A 82 -8.04 22.83 -4.53
C THR A 82 -6.57 22.89 -4.14
N ARG A 83 -6.17 22.16 -3.10
CA ARG A 83 -4.78 22.01 -2.64
C ARG A 83 -4.21 20.62 -2.94
N TRP A 84 -4.66 20.00 -4.04
CA TRP A 84 -4.33 18.61 -4.39
C TRP A 84 -2.82 18.32 -4.38
N ASP A 85 -2.01 19.15 -5.05
CA ASP A 85 -0.57 18.92 -5.19
C ASP A 85 0.18 18.98 -3.85
N GLU A 86 -0.38 19.69 -2.87
CA GLU A 86 0.15 19.76 -1.51
C GLU A 86 -0.35 18.60 -0.65
N LEU A 87 -1.66 18.30 -0.69
CA LEU A 87 -2.30 17.40 0.25
C LEU A 87 -2.23 15.94 -0.18
N ALA A 88 -2.33 15.62 -1.47
CA ALA A 88 -2.38 14.24 -1.95
C ALA A 88 -1.16 13.41 -1.51
N PRO A 89 0.10 13.90 -1.60
CA PRO A 89 1.24 13.17 -1.07
C PRO A 89 1.22 13.03 0.46
N LEU A 90 0.65 14.01 1.17
CA LEU A 90 0.56 13.96 2.63
C LEU A 90 -0.46 12.92 3.09
N VAL A 91 -1.53 12.69 2.35
CA VAL A 91 -2.54 11.67 2.67
C VAL A 91 -2.40 10.40 1.83
N GLU A 92 -1.20 10.17 1.26
CA GLU A 92 -0.82 8.94 0.55
C GLU A 92 -1.69 8.63 -0.69
N LEU A 93 -2.40 9.62 -1.22
CA LEU A 93 -3.23 9.50 -2.44
C LEU A 93 -2.41 9.41 -3.72
N ASP A 94 -1.08 9.50 -3.63
CA ASP A 94 -0.13 9.26 -4.71
C ASP A 94 0.42 7.82 -4.72
N GLY A 95 -0.09 6.93 -3.86
CA GLY A 95 0.33 5.53 -3.81
C GLY A 95 1.63 5.27 -3.05
N VAL A 96 2.15 6.29 -2.36
CA VAL A 96 3.38 6.19 -1.55
C VAL A 96 3.05 6.38 -0.09
N ILE A 97 3.40 5.36 0.71
CA ILE A 97 3.31 5.41 2.16
C ILE A 97 4.55 6.10 2.70
N ARG A 98 4.34 7.01 3.65
CA ARG A 98 5.41 7.76 4.30
C ARG A 98 5.37 7.49 5.79
N LEU A 99 6.52 7.12 6.36
CA LEU A 99 6.63 6.79 7.77
C LEU A 99 6.24 8.01 8.60
N ARG A 100 5.35 7.78 9.55
CA ARG A 100 4.91 8.79 10.51
C ARG A 100 5.40 8.43 11.91
N ALA A 101 5.69 9.46 12.69
CA ALA A 101 6.03 9.35 14.09
C ALA A 101 4.97 10.09 14.93
N PRO A 102 4.73 9.65 16.18
CA PRO A 102 3.90 10.41 17.12
C PRO A 102 4.45 11.83 17.29
N GLY A 103 3.66 12.84 16.95
CA GLY A 103 3.99 14.23 17.17
C GLY A 103 3.87 14.65 18.64
N GLN A 104 4.32 15.87 18.93
CA GLN A 104 4.22 16.46 20.28
C GLN A 104 2.81 16.97 20.59
N ASP A 105 2.10 17.39 19.54
CA ASP A 105 0.71 17.82 19.66
C ASP A 105 -0.20 16.60 19.69
N SER A 106 -1.41 16.78 20.22
CA SER A 106 -2.40 15.73 20.28
C SER A 106 -3.76 16.29 19.91
N GLU A 107 -4.58 15.45 19.29
CA GLU A 107 -5.92 15.80 18.86
C GLU A 107 -6.91 14.79 19.42
N MET A 108 -8.08 15.29 19.81
CA MET A 108 -9.18 14.43 20.23
C MET A 108 -9.83 13.86 18.97
N ASN A 109 -9.74 12.54 18.81
CA ASN A 109 -10.45 11.81 17.77
C ASN A 109 -11.96 11.83 18.01
N ILE A 110 -12.69 11.36 17.00
CA ILE A 110 -14.15 11.19 16.98
C ILE A 110 -14.64 10.32 18.15
N ASP A 111 -13.82 9.40 18.66
CA ASP A 111 -14.13 8.54 19.82
C ASP A 111 -13.94 9.24 21.19
N GLY A 112 -13.63 10.54 21.18
CA GLY A 112 -13.34 11.33 22.38
C GLY A 112 -11.98 11.05 23.01
N ARG A 113 -11.12 10.24 22.37
CA ARG A 113 -9.77 9.96 22.88
C ARG A 113 -8.74 10.85 22.22
N THR A 114 -7.78 11.27 23.02
CA THR A 114 -6.66 12.09 22.56
C THR A 114 -5.56 11.19 22.03
N TYR A 115 -5.21 11.37 20.76
CA TYR A 115 -4.09 10.68 20.12
C TYR A 115 -3.00 11.68 19.73
N PRO A 116 -1.72 11.32 19.80
CA PRO A 116 -0.64 12.13 19.27
C PRO A 116 -0.90 12.37 17.78
N LEU A 117 -0.74 13.62 17.34
CA LEU A 117 -0.83 13.97 15.93
C LEU A 117 0.34 13.36 15.18
N GLU A 118 0.06 12.47 14.25
CA GLU A 118 1.11 11.84 13.45
C GLU A 118 1.75 12.85 12.49
N VAL A 119 3.06 13.05 12.64
CA VAL A 119 3.86 13.89 11.74
C VAL A 119 4.75 13.01 10.88
N LEU A 120 5.13 13.50 9.70
CA LEU A 120 6.14 12.80 8.89
C LEU A 120 7.41 12.62 9.71
N ALA A 121 7.91 11.38 9.74
CA ALA A 121 9.17 11.08 10.40
C ALA A 121 10.32 11.85 9.74
N ASP A 122 11.25 12.33 10.55
CA ASP A 122 12.49 12.88 10.04
C ASP A 122 13.38 11.80 9.42
N GLN A 123 14.39 12.24 8.66
CA GLN A 123 15.28 11.34 7.94
C GLN A 123 16.05 10.39 8.87
N GLU A 124 16.44 10.85 10.07
CA GLU A 124 17.20 10.04 11.02
C GLU A 124 16.36 8.88 11.56
N TYR A 125 15.10 9.15 11.92
CA TYR A 125 14.17 8.13 12.36
C TYR A 125 13.79 7.16 11.24
N ARG A 126 13.60 7.67 10.01
CA ARG A 126 13.36 6.85 8.81
C ARG A 126 14.53 5.89 8.57
N GLU A 127 15.77 6.39 8.60
CA GLU A 127 16.97 5.57 8.42
C GLU A 127 17.13 4.52 9.52
N LEU A 128 16.85 4.88 10.78
CA LEU A 128 16.84 3.92 11.88
C LEU A 128 15.86 2.77 11.62
N LYS A 129 14.61 3.09 11.26
CA LYS A 129 13.58 2.08 10.99
C LYS A 129 13.86 1.25 9.75
N PHE A 130 14.42 1.85 8.70
CA PHE A 130 14.85 1.12 7.51
C PHE A 130 15.98 0.15 7.83
N ASN A 131 16.98 0.56 8.61
CA ASN A 131 18.09 -0.29 9.02
C ASN A 131 17.65 -1.43 9.93
N GLU A 132 16.71 -1.19 10.86
CA GLU A 132 16.07 -2.24 11.66
C GLU A 132 15.39 -3.28 10.74
N TYR A 133 14.56 -2.80 9.79
CA TYR A 133 13.86 -3.65 8.83
C TYR A 133 14.82 -4.51 8.00
N VAL A 134 15.82 -3.89 7.37
CA VAL A 134 16.84 -4.55 6.55
C VAL A 134 17.59 -5.59 7.37
N THR A 135 18.06 -5.24 8.56
CA THR A 135 18.86 -6.14 9.41
C THR A 135 18.08 -7.41 9.75
N VAL A 136 16.81 -7.24 10.09
CA VAL A 136 15.92 -8.35 10.46
C VAL A 136 15.64 -9.25 9.26
N VAL A 137 15.32 -8.67 8.10
CA VAL A 137 15.07 -9.42 6.86
C VAL A 137 16.32 -10.19 6.42
N GLU A 138 17.49 -9.55 6.39
CA GLU A 138 18.74 -10.23 6.00
C GLU A 138 19.14 -11.34 6.97
N ALA A 139 18.98 -11.13 8.28
CA ALA A 139 19.29 -12.14 9.29
C ALA A 139 18.40 -13.39 9.09
N ALA A 140 17.09 -13.18 8.93
CA ALA A 140 16.14 -14.26 8.71
C ALA A 140 16.33 -14.94 7.35
N LEU A 141 16.71 -14.19 6.30
CA LEU A 141 17.04 -14.76 5.00
C LEU A 141 18.25 -15.68 5.11
N ARG A 142 19.37 -15.23 5.69
CA ARG A 142 20.58 -16.06 5.85
C ARG A 142 20.33 -17.36 6.61
N GLU A 143 19.41 -17.35 7.58
CA GLU A 143 18.99 -18.53 8.31
C GLU A 143 18.20 -19.53 7.43
N ARG A 144 17.30 -19.01 6.58
CA ARG A 144 16.23 -19.82 5.95
C ARG A 144 16.43 -20.09 4.46
N VAL A 145 17.26 -19.33 3.76
CA VAL A 145 17.48 -19.52 2.32
C VAL A 145 18.18 -20.84 2.03
N LEU A 146 18.04 -21.29 0.78
CA LEU A 146 18.79 -22.40 0.20
C LEU A 146 20.30 -22.22 0.44
N GLU A 147 20.98 -23.31 0.82
CA GLU A 147 22.38 -23.27 1.24
C GLU A 147 23.31 -22.65 0.20
N GLU A 148 23.10 -22.93 -1.09
CA GLU A 148 23.90 -22.37 -2.19
C GLU A 148 23.75 -20.85 -2.37
N ALA A 149 22.69 -20.26 -1.85
CA ALA A 149 22.37 -18.83 -1.97
C ALA A 149 22.71 -18.02 -0.71
N ARG A 150 23.12 -18.70 0.38
CA ARG A 150 23.29 -18.08 1.71
C ARG A 150 24.33 -16.97 1.75
N ASP A 151 25.42 -17.12 1.00
CA ASP A 151 26.52 -16.15 0.97
C ASP A 151 26.26 -14.98 0.01
N THR A 152 25.29 -15.12 -0.90
CA THR A 152 24.95 -14.12 -1.91
C THR A 152 23.68 -13.35 -1.60
N VAL A 153 22.80 -13.86 -0.73
CA VAL A 153 21.55 -13.19 -0.40
C VAL A 153 21.81 -11.92 0.40
N ALA A 154 21.25 -10.81 -0.07
CA ALA A 154 21.24 -9.51 0.57
C ALA A 154 19.90 -8.84 0.30
N PHE A 155 19.56 -7.81 1.08
CA PHE A 155 18.34 -7.04 0.83
C PHE A 155 18.34 -6.44 -0.60
N PRO A 156 17.19 -6.43 -1.33
CA PRO A 156 17.13 -5.96 -2.70
C PRO A 156 17.56 -4.50 -2.83
N GLU A 157 18.52 -4.22 -3.70
CA GLU A 157 19.05 -2.89 -3.93
C GLU A 157 17.97 -1.91 -4.44
N GLU A 158 17.05 -2.36 -5.29
CA GLU A 158 15.98 -1.49 -5.82
C GLU A 158 15.03 -0.99 -4.72
N LEU A 159 14.79 -1.79 -3.67
CA LEU A 159 14.02 -1.34 -2.50
C LEU A 159 14.80 -0.34 -1.64
N ARG A 160 16.13 -0.44 -1.58
CA ARG A 160 16.97 0.59 -0.93
C ARG A 160 16.89 1.90 -1.69
N ILE A 161 16.98 1.84 -3.02
CA ILE A 161 16.82 3.00 -3.89
C ILE A 161 15.45 3.66 -3.68
N LEU A 162 14.37 2.88 -3.61
CA LEU A 162 13.03 3.43 -3.32
C LEU A 162 12.99 4.16 -1.96
N PHE A 163 13.54 3.55 -0.91
CA PHE A 163 13.64 4.20 0.39
C PHE A 163 14.39 5.54 0.33
N GLU A 164 15.52 5.58 -0.37
CA GLU A 164 16.32 6.79 -0.57
C GLU A 164 15.60 7.85 -1.42
N LEU A 165 14.63 7.45 -2.24
CA LEU A 165 13.75 8.35 -2.99
C LEU A 165 12.56 8.86 -2.16
N GLY A 166 12.44 8.47 -0.89
CA GLY A 166 11.39 8.94 0.01
C GLY A 166 10.19 7.99 0.14
N VAL A 167 10.30 6.75 -0.36
CA VAL A 167 9.24 5.75 -0.29
C VAL A 167 9.43 4.87 0.94
N ASP A 168 8.52 4.95 1.91
CA ASP A 168 8.57 4.07 3.07
C ASP A 168 7.66 2.85 2.91
N GLY A 169 6.76 2.86 1.94
CA GLY A 169 5.89 1.75 1.50
C GLY A 169 5.13 2.12 0.22
N LEU A 170 4.44 1.14 -0.37
CA LEU A 170 3.74 1.26 -1.65
C LEU A 170 2.33 0.69 -1.56
N CYS A 171 1.33 1.52 -1.89
CA CYS A 171 -0.08 1.14 -1.97
C CYS A 171 -0.61 1.43 -3.38
N GLY A 172 -1.42 0.52 -3.90
CA GLY A 172 -1.97 0.60 -5.26
C GLY A 172 -3.08 1.66 -5.38
N PRO A 173 -3.75 1.73 -6.55
CA PRO A 173 -4.93 2.58 -6.73
C PRO A 173 -5.98 2.26 -5.67
N GLY A 174 -6.70 3.27 -5.20
CA GLY A 174 -7.75 3.09 -4.20
C GLY A 174 -7.70 4.09 -3.06
N LEU A 175 -8.89 4.49 -2.60
CA LEU A 175 -9.06 5.23 -1.35
C LEU A 175 -8.88 4.26 -0.16
N ILE A 176 -8.39 4.78 0.97
CA ILE A 176 -8.04 3.97 2.16
C ILE A 176 -9.19 3.07 2.61
N GLU A 177 -10.44 3.58 2.60
CA GLU A 177 -11.64 2.78 2.95
C GLU A 177 -11.75 1.50 2.13
N TRP A 178 -11.36 1.55 0.84
CA TRP A 178 -11.59 0.47 -0.11
C TRP A 178 -10.37 -0.43 -0.32
N GLN A 179 -9.18 0.01 0.08
CA GLN A 179 -7.98 -0.82 0.05
C GLN A 179 -8.14 -2.11 0.89
N GLY A 180 -8.92 -2.05 1.97
CA GLY A 180 -9.29 -3.22 2.77
C GLY A 180 -10.47 -4.05 2.22
N GLN A 181 -11.15 -3.56 1.18
CA GLN A 181 -12.41 -4.13 0.64
C GLN A 181 -12.27 -4.59 -0.83
N GLY A 182 -11.05 -4.87 -1.27
CA GLY A 182 -10.76 -5.41 -2.61
C GLY A 182 -10.31 -4.38 -3.64
N CYS A 183 -10.22 -3.09 -3.32
CA CYS A 183 -9.81 -2.06 -4.28
C CYS A 183 -8.39 -1.58 -4.02
N GLY A 184 -7.45 -2.48 -4.31
CA GLY A 184 -6.02 -2.23 -4.20
C GLY A 184 -5.31 -3.28 -3.34
N CYS A 185 -3.98 -3.22 -3.36
CA CYS A 185 -3.16 -3.95 -2.40
C CYS A 185 -2.09 -3.01 -1.84
N HIS A 186 -1.41 -3.48 -0.79
CA HIS A 186 -0.20 -2.86 -0.29
C HIS A 186 0.95 -3.73 -0.77
N PHE A 187 1.57 -3.39 -1.91
CA PHE A 187 2.73 -4.12 -2.40
C PHE A 187 3.85 -4.16 -1.38
N TRP A 188 4.11 -3.02 -0.73
CA TRP A 188 5.06 -2.93 0.38
C TRP A 188 4.40 -2.22 1.55
N ILE A 189 4.08 -2.96 2.62
CA ILE A 189 3.42 -2.42 3.83
C ILE A 189 4.25 -1.33 4.50
N GLY A 190 5.56 -1.36 4.24
CA GLY A 190 6.46 -0.30 4.64
C GLY A 190 6.99 -0.38 6.07
N LEU A 191 7.72 0.66 6.43
CA LEU A 191 8.42 0.75 7.72
C LEU A 191 7.46 1.05 8.87
N GLY A 192 7.73 0.49 10.05
CA GLY A 192 7.11 0.91 11.31
C GLY A 192 5.65 0.48 11.55
N ARG A 193 4.95 -0.09 10.56
CA ARG A 193 3.58 -0.61 10.75
C ARG A 193 3.53 -1.94 11.52
N GLU A 194 4.63 -2.69 11.52
CA GLU A 194 4.73 -3.99 12.19
C GLU A 194 5.98 -4.08 13.07
N GLY A 195 5.92 -4.98 14.07
CA GLY A 195 7.08 -5.29 14.89
C GLY A 195 8.14 -6.05 14.10
N VAL A 196 9.41 -5.94 14.51
CA VAL A 196 10.53 -6.68 13.89
C VAL A 196 10.32 -8.20 13.88
N GLU A 197 9.63 -8.74 14.89
CA GLU A 197 9.32 -10.17 14.96
C GLU A 197 8.33 -10.59 13.87
N ASP A 198 7.33 -9.75 13.57
CA ASP A 198 6.36 -10.00 12.49
C ASP A 198 7.04 -9.96 11.12
N VAL A 199 7.95 -8.99 10.91
CA VAL A 199 8.77 -8.91 9.69
C VAL A 199 9.61 -10.18 9.50
N ALA A 200 10.31 -10.62 10.55
CA ALA A 200 11.10 -11.86 10.50
C ALA A 200 10.22 -13.08 10.23
N ALA A 201 9.00 -13.14 10.77
CA ALA A 201 8.07 -14.25 10.57
C ALA A 201 7.58 -14.35 9.11
N ARG A 202 7.60 -13.26 8.34
CA ARG A 202 7.23 -13.25 6.92
C ARG A 202 8.32 -13.80 6.00
N VAL A 203 9.56 -13.89 6.46
CA VAL A 203 10.68 -14.48 5.69
C VAL A 203 10.54 -16.00 5.60
N GLN A 204 10.67 -16.57 4.41
CA GLN A 204 10.49 -18.00 4.17
C GLN A 204 11.67 -18.57 3.37
N GLY A 205 11.96 -19.84 3.65
CA GLY A 205 12.85 -20.66 2.84
C GLY A 205 12.13 -21.23 1.61
N PRO A 206 12.82 -22.06 0.82
CA PRO A 206 12.30 -22.58 -0.45
C PRO A 206 11.08 -23.51 -0.30
N ASP A 207 11.01 -24.25 0.80
CA ASP A 207 9.98 -25.26 1.05
C ASP A 207 8.93 -24.85 2.09
N THR A 208 8.95 -23.59 2.56
CA THR A 208 8.03 -23.16 3.61
C THR A 208 6.74 -22.63 3.02
N GLU A 209 5.60 -23.16 3.48
CA GLU A 209 4.29 -22.58 3.22
C GLU A 209 4.10 -21.28 4.01
N MET A 210 3.56 -20.23 3.39
CA MET A 210 3.10 -19.06 4.14
C MET A 210 1.85 -19.48 4.92
N ARG A 211 2.06 -19.97 6.14
CA ARG A 211 1.03 -20.52 7.04
C ARG A 211 -0.18 -19.60 7.26
N ARG A 212 -0.01 -18.29 7.05
CA ARG A 212 -1.07 -17.29 7.25
C ARG A 212 -1.90 -17.00 5.99
N TRP A 213 -1.44 -17.43 4.81
CA TRP A 213 -2.01 -17.04 3.51
C TRP A 213 -2.26 -18.22 2.56
N GLY A 214 -1.88 -19.45 2.91
CA GLY A 214 -2.13 -20.64 2.10
C GLY A 214 -1.30 -20.74 0.82
N VAL A 215 -0.37 -19.81 0.60
CA VAL A 215 0.52 -19.75 -0.58
C VAL A 215 1.95 -20.08 -0.14
N THR A 216 2.65 -20.98 -0.84
CA THR A 216 4.10 -21.16 -0.66
C THR A 216 4.85 -20.14 -1.51
N ILE A 217 6.06 -19.69 -1.12
CA ILE A 217 6.91 -18.92 -2.06
C ILE A 217 7.15 -19.72 -3.34
N ARG A 218 7.25 -21.05 -3.21
CA ARG A 218 7.27 -21.97 -4.35
C ARG A 218 5.95 -21.96 -5.13
N GLY A 219 4.83 -21.93 -4.42
CA GLY A 219 3.45 -21.85 -4.88
C GLY A 219 3.21 -20.67 -5.80
N CYS A 220 3.87 -19.54 -5.50
CA CYS A 220 3.94 -18.41 -6.42
C CYS A 220 4.37 -18.94 -7.80
N PHE A 221 5.49 -19.64 -7.94
CA PHE A 221 6.03 -20.03 -9.25
C PHE A 221 5.44 -21.33 -9.86
N THR A 222 4.56 -22.06 -9.17
CA THR A 222 4.10 -23.39 -9.64
C THR A 222 2.72 -23.41 -10.30
N GLN A 223 1.94 -22.33 -10.25
CA GLN A 223 0.57 -22.30 -10.80
C GLN A 223 0.39 -21.54 -12.11
N ALA A 224 1.45 -21.00 -12.71
CA ALA A 224 1.27 -20.11 -13.85
C ALA A 224 0.91 -20.85 -15.17
N PRO A 225 -0.17 -20.46 -15.88
CA PRO A 225 -0.54 -20.99 -17.18
C PRO A 225 0.12 -20.18 -18.31
N TRP A 226 1.44 -20.31 -18.50
CA TRP A 226 2.11 -19.68 -19.65
C TRP A 226 2.20 -20.66 -20.83
N PRO A 227 1.57 -20.38 -21.99
CA PRO A 227 1.68 -21.23 -23.17
C PRO A 227 3.07 -21.18 -23.85
N ASP A 228 3.84 -20.11 -23.61
CA ASP A 228 5.11 -19.85 -24.32
C ASP A 228 6.37 -19.98 -23.44
N GLN A 229 6.18 -20.15 -22.13
CA GLN A 229 7.24 -20.48 -21.19
C GLN A 229 6.80 -21.78 -20.52
N GLY A 230 7.21 -22.92 -21.09
CA GLY A 230 6.94 -24.23 -20.49
C GLY A 230 7.35 -24.24 -19.01
N PRO A 231 6.85 -25.19 -18.19
CA PRO A 231 7.12 -25.25 -16.76
C PRO A 231 8.63 -25.34 -16.50
N GLY A 232 9.27 -24.18 -16.43
CA GLY A 232 10.67 -24.01 -16.09
C GLY A 232 10.73 -24.10 -14.58
N GLU A 233 11.47 -25.08 -14.07
CA GLU A 233 11.69 -25.26 -12.65
C GLU A 233 12.48 -24.06 -12.12
N TRP A 234 11.80 -22.99 -11.72
CA TRP A 234 12.42 -21.92 -10.97
C TRP A 234 13.07 -22.52 -9.72
N VAL A 235 14.35 -22.20 -9.51
CA VAL A 235 15.04 -22.50 -8.27
C VAL A 235 14.81 -21.32 -7.34
N ILE A 236 13.95 -21.55 -6.34
CA ILE A 236 13.68 -20.58 -5.29
C ILE A 236 14.73 -20.77 -4.20
N ALA A 237 15.44 -19.71 -3.84
CA ALA A 237 16.32 -19.74 -2.66
C ALA A 237 15.55 -19.36 -1.39
N GLY A 238 14.61 -18.43 -1.49
CA GLY A 238 13.80 -17.94 -0.38
C GLY A 238 13.21 -16.58 -0.71
N GLY A 239 12.63 -15.92 0.28
CA GLY A 239 12.05 -14.59 0.09
C GLY A 239 11.20 -14.19 1.28
N TRP A 240 10.35 -13.20 1.12
CA TRP A 240 9.37 -12.85 2.15
C TRP A 240 8.13 -12.20 1.56
N GLY A 241 7.01 -12.35 2.27
CA GLY A 241 5.82 -11.56 2.00
C GLY A 241 6.10 -10.12 2.39
N ILE A 242 6.25 -9.23 1.42
CA ILE A 242 6.59 -7.81 1.62
C ILE A 242 5.33 -6.95 1.80
N GLY A 243 4.20 -7.44 1.29
CA GLY A 243 2.93 -6.75 1.29
C GLY A 243 1.71 -7.65 1.44
N THR A 244 0.53 -7.04 1.47
CA THR A 244 -0.76 -7.72 1.65
C THR A 244 -1.82 -7.12 0.74
N GLY A 245 -2.74 -7.94 0.24
CA GLY A 245 -3.94 -7.50 -0.46
C GLY A 245 -5.19 -8.23 0.05
N HIS A 246 -6.31 -8.01 -0.63
CA HIS A 246 -7.59 -8.65 -0.35
C HIS A 246 -7.65 -10.09 -0.92
N ASP A 247 -8.55 -10.95 -0.46
CA ASP A 247 -8.81 -12.30 -1.00
C ASP A 247 -7.57 -13.14 -1.33
N ALA A 248 -6.74 -13.41 -0.31
CA ALA A 248 -5.52 -14.20 -0.44
C ALA A 248 -4.47 -13.60 -1.40
N GLN A 249 -4.59 -12.31 -1.75
CA GLN A 249 -3.54 -11.60 -2.49
C GLN A 249 -2.28 -11.49 -1.64
N THR A 250 -1.16 -11.92 -2.22
CA THR A 250 0.16 -11.90 -1.60
C THR A 250 1.15 -11.13 -2.46
N CYS A 251 1.87 -10.20 -1.83
CA CYS A 251 2.95 -9.46 -2.46
C CYS A 251 4.27 -9.94 -1.88
N CYS A 252 5.18 -10.43 -2.72
CA CYS A 252 6.42 -11.06 -2.28
C CYS A 252 7.65 -10.49 -2.98
N ALA A 253 8.76 -10.43 -2.26
CA ALA A 253 10.10 -10.35 -2.85
C ALA A 253 10.74 -11.74 -2.75
N VAL A 254 11.15 -12.29 -3.88
CA VAL A 254 11.64 -13.67 -3.99
C VAL A 254 13.03 -13.68 -4.61
N PHE A 255 13.96 -14.37 -3.95
CA PHE A 255 15.31 -14.60 -4.43
C PHE A 255 15.31 -15.93 -5.19
N CYS A 256 15.41 -15.88 -6.51
CA CYS A 256 15.28 -17.05 -7.37
C CYS A 256 16.14 -16.92 -8.64
N ARG A 257 16.22 -18.04 -9.37
CA ARG A 257 16.82 -18.11 -10.70
C ARG A 257 16.10 -19.14 -11.56
N ARG A 258 16.22 -18.98 -12.87
CA ARG A 258 15.85 -20.02 -13.84
C ARG A 258 16.97 -21.06 -13.96
N PRO A 259 16.68 -22.29 -14.46
CA PRO A 259 17.71 -23.32 -14.66
C PRO A 259 18.86 -22.90 -15.57
N ASP A 260 18.62 -21.98 -16.51
CA ASP A 260 19.60 -21.42 -17.44
C ASP A 260 20.32 -20.18 -16.90
N GLU A 261 19.93 -19.68 -15.73
CA GLU A 261 20.59 -18.59 -15.02
C GLU A 261 21.62 -19.13 -14.01
N GLU A 262 22.85 -18.61 -14.06
CA GLU A 262 23.91 -18.98 -13.12
C GLU A 262 23.72 -18.35 -11.74
N GLU A 263 23.22 -17.12 -11.69
CA GLU A 263 23.11 -16.31 -10.46
C GLU A 263 21.66 -16.17 -9.99
N PHE A 264 21.48 -16.17 -8.67
CA PHE A 264 20.21 -15.78 -8.05
C PHE A 264 19.99 -14.27 -8.16
N ALA A 265 18.73 -13.88 -8.33
CA ALA A 265 18.33 -12.49 -8.36
C ALA A 265 16.98 -12.29 -7.68
N TRP A 266 16.72 -11.04 -7.26
CA TRP A 266 15.44 -10.67 -6.73
C TRP A 266 14.39 -10.54 -7.83
N ARG A 267 13.19 -11.04 -7.56
CA ARG A 267 11.98 -10.90 -8.36
C ARG A 267 10.84 -10.48 -7.44
N TYR A 268 9.90 -9.73 -7.99
CA TYR A 268 8.73 -9.27 -7.27
C TYR A 268 7.51 -10.04 -7.76
N VAL A 269 6.62 -10.41 -6.85
CA VAL A 269 5.44 -11.21 -7.20
C VAL A 269 4.21 -10.56 -6.59
N ILE A 270 3.19 -10.39 -7.42
CA ILE A 270 1.81 -10.20 -6.97
C ILE A 270 1.06 -11.47 -7.37
N SER A 271 0.48 -12.15 -6.39
CA SER A 271 -0.31 -13.38 -6.60
C SER A 271 -1.67 -13.23 -5.95
N CYS A 272 -2.71 -13.71 -6.60
CA CYS A 272 -4.04 -13.94 -6.02
C CYS A 272 -4.43 -15.42 -6.16
N GLU A 273 -5.66 -15.78 -5.80
CA GLU A 273 -6.17 -17.15 -5.93
C GLU A 273 -6.15 -17.69 -7.37
N TYR A 274 -6.26 -16.80 -8.37
CA TYR A 274 -6.47 -17.16 -9.77
C TYR A 274 -5.33 -16.77 -10.71
N ASP A 275 -4.45 -15.87 -10.29
CA ASP A 275 -3.42 -15.31 -11.15
C ASP A 275 -2.15 -14.96 -10.37
N GLN A 276 -1.04 -14.92 -11.09
CA GLN A 276 0.27 -14.60 -10.56
C GLN A 276 1.10 -13.87 -11.62
N VAL A 277 1.62 -12.71 -11.24
CA VAL A 277 2.52 -11.92 -12.08
C VAL A 277 3.87 -11.78 -11.40
N VAL A 278 4.93 -12.07 -12.16
CA VAL A 278 6.33 -11.96 -11.71
C VAL A 278 7.01 -10.82 -12.46
N PHE A 279 7.65 -9.94 -11.70
CA PHE A 279 8.38 -8.79 -12.22
C PHE A 279 9.87 -8.98 -11.98
N ASN A 280 10.67 -8.65 -12.99
CA ASN A 280 12.13 -8.72 -12.87
C ASN A 280 12.71 -7.50 -12.16
N THR A 281 12.00 -6.38 -12.19
CA THR A 281 12.44 -5.07 -11.69
C THR A 281 11.28 -4.29 -11.07
N ILE A 282 11.59 -3.30 -10.24
CA ILE A 282 10.62 -2.35 -9.68
C ILE A 282 9.90 -1.52 -10.77
N PRO A 283 10.56 -1.02 -11.83
CA PRO A 283 9.85 -0.35 -12.93
C PRO A 283 8.81 -1.23 -13.62
N ASP A 284 9.10 -2.52 -13.88
CA ASP A 284 8.11 -3.45 -14.46
C ASP A 284 6.90 -3.62 -13.54
N LEU A 285 7.17 -3.71 -12.23
CA LEU A 285 6.13 -3.75 -11.20
C LEU A 285 5.27 -2.49 -11.26
N PHE A 286 5.87 -1.29 -11.27
CA PHE A 286 5.11 -0.04 -11.31
C PHE A 286 4.24 0.11 -12.55
N GLU A 287 4.72 -0.34 -13.71
CA GLU A 287 3.94 -0.28 -14.94
C GLU A 287 2.67 -1.12 -14.88
N TYR A 288 2.73 -2.30 -14.24
CA TYR A 288 1.57 -3.15 -13.99
C TYR A 288 0.71 -2.67 -12.81
N TYR A 289 1.35 -2.07 -11.81
CA TYR A 289 0.71 -1.81 -10.53
C TYR A 289 -0.13 -0.53 -10.53
N LYS A 290 0.18 0.42 -11.41
CA LYS A 290 -0.52 1.72 -11.50
C LYS A 290 -2.00 1.63 -11.92
N ASP A 291 -2.41 0.53 -12.56
CA ASP A 291 -3.78 0.26 -12.99
C ASP A 291 -4.36 -1.03 -12.39
N PHE A 292 -3.66 -1.61 -11.40
CA PHE A 292 -4.11 -2.79 -10.67
C PHE A 292 -5.46 -2.54 -10.00
N GLU A 293 -6.45 -3.38 -10.29
CA GLU A 293 -7.82 -3.29 -9.78
C GLU A 293 -8.54 -1.95 -10.10
N GLN A 294 -8.11 -1.22 -11.14
CA GLN A 294 -8.74 0.04 -11.54
C GLN A 294 -10.24 -0.11 -11.82
N GLY A 295 -10.66 -1.22 -12.44
CA GLY A 295 -12.08 -1.49 -12.70
C GLY A 295 -12.90 -1.68 -11.41
N ALA A 296 -12.33 -2.30 -10.39
CA ALA A 296 -12.98 -2.42 -9.08
C ALA A 296 -13.07 -1.06 -8.38
N PHE A 297 -12.02 -0.24 -8.50
CA PHE A 297 -12.03 1.13 -8.01
C PHE A 297 -13.12 1.98 -8.68
N ASP A 298 -13.20 1.96 -10.00
CA ASP A 298 -14.22 2.72 -10.75
C ASP A 298 -15.63 2.30 -10.33
N GLN A 299 -15.88 1.00 -10.17
CA GLN A 299 -17.17 0.49 -9.68
C GLN A 299 -17.47 0.99 -8.25
N ARG A 300 -16.47 1.04 -7.34
CA ARG A 300 -16.69 1.58 -6.00
C ARG A 300 -17.02 3.06 -6.01
N VAL A 301 -16.40 3.85 -6.88
CA VAL A 301 -16.75 5.26 -7.04
C VAL A 301 -18.22 5.38 -7.43
N GLU A 302 -18.70 4.56 -8.37
CA GLU A 302 -20.11 4.54 -8.76
C GLU A 302 -21.03 4.10 -7.61
N ASP A 303 -20.67 3.03 -6.90
CA ASP A 303 -21.45 2.49 -5.78
C ASP A 303 -21.57 3.47 -4.60
N TYR A 304 -20.54 4.30 -4.39
CA TYR A 304 -20.50 5.33 -3.34
C TYR A 304 -20.95 6.71 -3.81
N ALA A 305 -21.37 6.86 -5.08
CA ALA A 305 -21.84 8.14 -5.62
C ALA A 305 -23.26 8.50 -5.15
N ASP A 306 -23.58 8.26 -3.88
CA ASP A 306 -24.82 8.62 -3.24
C ASP A 306 -24.62 8.95 -1.74
N GLU A 307 -25.54 9.74 -1.19
CA GLU A 307 -25.46 10.18 0.21
C GLU A 307 -25.59 9.04 1.23
N GLY A 308 -26.36 7.99 0.93
CA GLY A 308 -26.58 6.87 1.85
C GLY A 308 -25.32 6.05 2.07
N SER A 309 -24.52 5.88 1.02
CA SER A 309 -23.23 5.16 1.08
C SER A 309 -22.12 6.00 1.76
N LEU A 310 -22.16 7.32 1.60
CA LEU A 310 -21.18 8.24 2.19
C LEU A 310 -21.49 8.61 3.65
N PHE A 311 -22.77 8.54 4.05
CA PHE A 311 -23.25 8.86 5.40
C PHE A 311 -24.14 7.73 5.97
N PRO A 312 -23.62 6.49 6.10
CA PRO A 312 -24.38 5.40 6.68
C PRO A 312 -24.58 5.66 8.18
N PRO A 313 -25.77 5.37 8.73
CA PRO A 313 -26.05 5.67 10.14
C PRO A 313 -25.18 4.91 11.13
N GLU A 314 -24.69 3.73 10.74
CA GLU A 314 -23.81 2.89 11.55
C GLU A 314 -22.41 3.49 11.76
N ARG A 315 -22.05 4.57 11.04
CA ARG A 315 -20.74 5.23 11.14
C ARG A 315 -20.67 6.36 12.18
N PHE A 316 -21.79 6.84 12.72
CA PHE A 316 -21.85 8.07 13.51
C PHE A 316 -22.63 7.95 14.82
#